data_AF-A0A958TL18-F1
#
_entry.id   AF-A0A958TL18-F1
#
_cell.length_a   1.000
_cell.length_b   1.000
_cell.length_c   1.000
_cell.angle_alpha   90.00
_cell.angle_beta   90.00
_cell.angle_gamma   90.00
#
_symmetry.space_group_name_H-M   'P 1'
#
loop_
_entity.id
_entity.type
_entity.pdbx_description
1 polymer ?
#
loop_
_entity_poly.entity_id
_entity_poly.type
_entity_poly.pdbx_seq_one_letter_code
_entity_poly.pdbx_strand_id
1 'polypeptide(L)'
;VGKIVMKAASQHLTSVTLELGGKSPTIIDGSSSLEKAVQKIIFGKFTNAGQTCIAPDYILLKSDLKDEFTKIFKSKIVKFYNENAETSNSYCRIVNLKHFERLKSYIEEAEQNQAIIVSGGNFNLEDNYIEPTLVFNAPEASQLMQDEIFGPILPVKTYSKIEEAVDYINSKEKPLALYIYSKNKKNIDYIMNNTRAGTGCINHNLLQFLNPNLPFGGSNNSGIGKSHGFFGFEAFSNRRSLVKQHTMGATDLLYPPYNNFKQKLIDLTLKWF
;
A
#
# COMPACT_ATOMS: atom_id res chain seq x y z
N VAL A 1 13.75 -3.69 10.35
CA VAL A 1 14.99 -3.27 9.64
C VAL A 1 15.03 -1.75 9.39
N GLY A 2 14.01 -1.13 8.79
CA GLY A 2 14.03 0.33 8.50
C GLY A 2 14.42 1.23 9.69
N LYS A 3 13.89 0.97 10.89
CA LYS A 3 14.28 1.68 12.13
C LYS A 3 15.77 1.56 12.47
N ILE A 4 16.38 0.40 12.20
CA ILE A 4 17.82 0.15 12.43
C ILE A 4 18.65 0.98 11.44
N VAL A 5 18.25 1.00 10.17
CA VAL A 5 18.90 1.83 9.13
C VAL A 5 18.83 3.30 9.49
N MET A 6 17.65 3.80 9.87
CA MET A 6 17.48 5.20 10.27
C MET A 6 18.32 5.56 11.51
N LYS A 7 18.41 4.65 12.49
CA LYS A 7 19.27 4.83 13.67
C LYS A 7 20.74 4.96 13.26
N ALA A 8 21.24 4.09 12.38
CA ALA A 8 22.61 4.19 11.88
C ALA A 8 22.85 5.47 11.07
N ALA A 9 21.92 5.85 10.20
CA ALA A 9 22.00 7.08 9.41
C ALA A 9 22.10 8.34 10.27
N SER A 10 21.41 8.37 11.41
CA SER A 10 21.44 9.50 12.34
C SER A 10 22.83 9.80 12.92
N GLN A 11 23.73 8.82 12.97
CA GLN A 11 25.10 9.00 13.47
C GLN A 11 25.97 9.84 12.52
N HIS A 12 25.55 9.97 11.26
CA HIS A 12 26.29 10.68 10.21
C HIS A 12 25.48 11.82 9.58
N LEU A 13 24.30 12.14 10.13
CA LEU A 13 23.33 13.08 9.54
C LEU A 13 22.96 12.73 8.09
N THR A 14 22.94 11.43 7.77
CA THR A 14 22.60 10.93 6.43
C THR A 14 21.09 10.97 6.20
N SER A 15 20.66 11.55 5.08
CA SER A 15 19.26 11.46 4.63
C SER A 15 18.90 10.03 4.26
N VAL A 16 17.67 9.59 4.55
CA VAL A 16 17.19 8.25 4.22
C VAL A 16 15.92 8.30 3.39
N THR A 17 15.83 7.38 2.43
CA THR A 17 14.57 6.96 1.80
C THR A 17 14.31 5.54 2.26
N LEU A 18 13.17 5.30 2.92
CA LEU A 18 12.78 4.00 3.45
C LEU A 18 11.52 3.54 2.73
N GLU A 19 11.66 2.55 1.86
CA GLU A 19 10.55 1.83 1.23
C GLU A 19 10.22 0.59 2.08
N LEU A 20 9.14 0.65 2.85
CA LEU A 20 8.72 -0.41 3.76
C LEU A 20 7.38 -1.02 3.30
N GLY A 21 6.80 -1.89 4.11
CA GLY A 21 5.58 -2.62 3.77
C GLY A 21 4.36 -2.16 4.56
N GLY A 22 3.53 -3.14 4.92
CA GLY A 22 2.27 -2.96 5.61
C GLY A 22 1.11 -3.63 4.88
N LYS A 23 -0.03 -3.78 5.56
CA LYS A 23 -1.19 -4.50 5.02
C LYS A 23 -1.98 -3.59 4.07
N SER A 24 -1.76 -3.71 2.76
CA SER A 24 -2.44 -2.90 1.75
C SER A 24 -3.94 -3.29 1.60
N PRO A 25 -4.91 -2.45 2.04
CA PRO A 25 -6.34 -2.75 1.94
C PRO A 25 -6.85 -2.71 0.50
N THR A 26 -7.85 -3.55 0.21
CA THR A 26 -8.60 -3.53 -1.03
C THR A 26 -10.09 -3.48 -0.76
N ILE A 27 -10.76 -2.38 -1.12
CA ILE A 27 -12.18 -2.16 -0.86
C ILE A 27 -12.97 -2.46 -2.12
N ILE A 28 -14.05 -3.23 -2.01
CA ILE A 28 -15.01 -3.51 -3.08
C ILE A 28 -16.41 -3.10 -2.59
N ASP A 29 -17.05 -2.15 -3.28
CA ASP A 29 -18.34 -1.58 -2.86
C ASP A 29 -19.55 -2.07 -3.66
N GLY A 30 -19.32 -2.94 -4.65
CA GLY A 30 -20.35 -3.52 -5.52
C GLY A 30 -20.82 -2.65 -6.68
N SER A 31 -20.36 -1.41 -6.79
CA SER A 31 -20.74 -0.53 -7.92
C SER A 31 -19.90 -0.76 -9.18
N SER A 32 -18.75 -1.43 -9.05
CA SER A 32 -17.90 -1.85 -10.17
C SER A 32 -18.20 -3.29 -10.59
N SER A 33 -17.68 -3.71 -11.76
CA SER A 33 -17.81 -5.11 -12.21
C SER A 33 -17.02 -6.02 -11.27
N LEU A 34 -17.74 -6.84 -10.49
CA LEU A 34 -17.12 -7.77 -9.54
C LEU A 34 -16.18 -8.74 -10.25
N GLU A 35 -16.56 -9.27 -11.41
CA GLU A 35 -15.71 -10.18 -12.19
C GLU A 35 -14.36 -9.54 -12.57
N LYS A 36 -14.38 -8.30 -13.08
CA LYS A 36 -13.16 -7.58 -13.43
C LYS A 36 -12.34 -7.21 -12.20
N ALA A 37 -13.00 -6.88 -11.08
CA ALA A 37 -12.32 -6.58 -9.83
C ALA A 37 -11.57 -7.81 -9.31
N VAL A 38 -12.25 -8.96 -9.17
CA VAL A 38 -11.65 -10.21 -8.70
C VAL A 38 -10.49 -10.64 -9.61
N GLN A 39 -10.65 -10.55 -10.93
CA GLN A 39 -9.57 -10.90 -11.87
C GLN A 39 -8.30 -10.06 -11.64
N LYS A 40 -8.45 -8.74 -11.45
CA LYS A 40 -7.31 -7.84 -11.22
C LYS A 40 -6.69 -8.05 -9.84
N ILE A 41 -7.52 -8.31 -8.83
CA ILE A 41 -7.06 -8.62 -7.46
C ILE A 41 -6.26 -9.91 -7.46
N ILE A 42 -6.71 -10.97 -8.14
CA ILE A 42 -5.97 -12.23 -8.28
C ILE A 42 -4.63 -11.98 -8.94
N PHE A 43 -4.61 -11.24 -10.06
CA PHE A 43 -3.35 -10.85 -10.70
C PHE A 43 -2.42 -10.14 -9.70
N GLY A 44 -2.92 -9.18 -8.93
CA GLY A 44 -2.12 -8.45 -7.95
C GLY A 44 -1.64 -9.29 -6.77
N LYS A 45 -2.51 -10.15 -6.24
CA LYS A 45 -2.26 -10.95 -5.05
C LYS A 45 -1.32 -12.11 -5.31
N PHE A 46 -1.42 -12.75 -6.47
CA PHE A 46 -0.73 -14.02 -6.73
C PHE A 46 0.46 -13.87 -7.69
N THR A 47 0.68 -12.69 -8.27
CA THR A 47 1.99 -12.35 -8.85
C THR A 47 3.07 -12.50 -7.78
N ASN A 48 4.18 -13.16 -8.14
CA ASN A 48 5.27 -13.50 -7.21
C ASN A 48 4.81 -14.26 -5.95
N ALA A 49 3.72 -15.04 -6.06
CA ALA A 49 3.05 -15.70 -4.92
C ALA A 49 2.71 -14.74 -3.77
N GLY A 50 2.39 -13.47 -4.07
CA GLY A 50 2.01 -12.46 -3.08
C GLY A 50 3.16 -11.86 -2.28
N GLN A 51 4.41 -12.20 -2.62
CA GLN A 51 5.62 -11.63 -2.03
C GLN A 51 5.90 -10.26 -2.67
N THR A 52 5.03 -9.29 -2.39
CA THR A 52 5.09 -7.93 -2.98
C THR A 52 4.49 -6.93 -1.99
N CYS A 53 5.22 -5.87 -1.63
CA CYS A 53 4.79 -4.89 -0.62
C CYS A 53 3.48 -4.15 -0.97
N ILE A 54 3.16 -4.07 -2.27
CA ILE A 54 1.93 -3.46 -2.79
C ILE A 54 0.91 -4.49 -3.26
N ALA A 55 1.10 -5.79 -2.98
CA ALA A 55 0.04 -6.77 -3.23
C ALA A 55 -1.19 -6.41 -2.39
N PRO A 56 -2.42 -6.64 -2.89
CA PRO A 56 -3.61 -6.69 -2.04
C PRO A 56 -3.34 -7.59 -0.83
N ASP A 57 -3.27 -7.04 0.37
CA ASP A 57 -2.98 -7.87 1.55
C ASP A 57 -4.27 -8.52 2.06
N TYR A 58 -5.34 -7.71 2.18
CA TYR A 58 -6.68 -8.16 2.56
C TYR A 58 -7.77 -7.41 1.78
N ILE A 59 -8.97 -7.99 1.76
CA ILE A 59 -10.15 -7.39 1.13
C ILE A 59 -11.15 -6.93 2.20
N LEU A 60 -11.70 -5.74 1.98
CA LEU A 60 -12.93 -5.26 2.58
C LEU A 60 -14.04 -5.38 1.52
N LEU A 61 -14.94 -6.34 1.72
CA LEU A 61 -15.96 -6.72 0.75
C LEU A 61 -17.35 -6.33 1.26
N LYS A 62 -18.16 -5.69 0.44
CA LYS A 62 -19.57 -5.48 0.79
C LYS A 62 -20.27 -6.84 1.00
N SER A 63 -20.91 -7.01 2.15
CA SER A 63 -21.42 -8.29 2.65
C SER A 63 -22.32 -9.08 1.68
N ASP A 64 -23.14 -8.40 0.88
CA ASP A 64 -24.02 -8.98 -0.14
C ASP A 64 -23.29 -9.61 -1.34
N LEU A 65 -21.99 -9.35 -1.50
CA LEU A 65 -21.18 -9.85 -2.62
C LEU A 65 -20.42 -11.14 -2.31
N LYS A 66 -20.50 -11.67 -1.08
CA LYS A 66 -19.66 -12.77 -0.58
C LYS A 66 -19.68 -14.02 -1.49
N ASP A 67 -20.87 -14.48 -1.84
CA ASP A 67 -21.05 -15.74 -2.57
C ASP A 67 -20.62 -15.60 -4.03
N GLU A 68 -21.01 -14.49 -4.67
CA GLU A 68 -20.61 -14.19 -6.05
C GLU A 68 -19.09 -14.00 -6.16
N PHE A 69 -18.49 -13.24 -5.22
CA PHE A 69 -17.04 -13.04 -5.13
C PHE A 69 -16.31 -14.38 -5.04
N THR A 70 -16.76 -15.27 -4.15
CA THR A 70 -16.18 -16.60 -3.94
C THR A 70 -16.21 -17.43 -5.23
N LYS A 71 -17.36 -17.49 -5.89
CA LYS A 71 -17.54 -18.25 -7.13
C LYS A 71 -16.60 -17.75 -8.23
N ILE A 72 -16.55 -16.43 -8.42
CA ILE A 72 -15.68 -15.79 -9.41
C ILE A 72 -14.22 -16.07 -9.05
N PHE A 73 -13.84 -15.93 -7.79
CA PHE A 73 -12.47 -16.14 -7.33
C PHE A 73 -11.97 -17.55 -7.71
N LYS A 74 -12.71 -18.59 -7.34
CA LYS A 74 -12.37 -19.99 -7.68
C LYS A 74 -12.20 -20.19 -9.18
N SER A 75 -13.15 -19.69 -9.97
CA SER A 75 -13.09 -19.79 -11.43
C SER A 75 -11.87 -19.09 -12.04
N LYS A 76 -11.50 -17.91 -11.51
CA LYS A 76 -10.36 -17.14 -12.01
C LYS A 76 -9.02 -17.73 -11.58
N ILE A 77 -8.91 -18.34 -10.39
CA ILE A 77 -7.72 -19.09 -9.97
C ILE A 77 -7.44 -20.23 -10.95
N VAL A 78 -8.44 -21.08 -11.23
CA VAL A 78 -8.31 -22.18 -12.20
C VAL A 78 -7.92 -21.65 -13.58
N LYS A 79 -8.52 -20.54 -14.02
CA LYS A 79 -8.20 -19.93 -15.31
C LYS A 79 -6.74 -19.42 -15.39
N PHE A 80 -6.17 -18.93 -14.29
CA PHE A 80 -4.83 -18.35 -14.28
C PHE A 80 -3.75 -19.41 -14.04
N TYR A 81 -4.04 -20.41 -13.22
CA TYR A 81 -3.05 -21.34 -12.69
C TYR A 81 -3.39 -22.81 -12.90
N ASN A 82 -4.42 -23.14 -13.68
CA ASN A 82 -4.97 -24.49 -13.84
C ASN A 82 -5.66 -25.01 -12.57
N GLU A 83 -6.23 -26.22 -12.64
CA GLU A 83 -6.87 -26.89 -11.49
C GLU A 83 -5.87 -27.16 -10.34
N ASN A 84 -4.60 -27.41 -10.68
CA ASN A 84 -3.52 -27.50 -9.71
C ASN A 84 -2.50 -26.38 -9.97
N ALA A 85 -2.50 -25.35 -9.11
CA ALA A 85 -1.57 -24.23 -9.21
C ALA A 85 -0.10 -24.63 -8.98
N GLU A 86 0.16 -25.76 -8.32
CA GLU A 86 1.51 -26.29 -8.09
C GLU A 86 2.20 -26.62 -9.42
N THR A 87 1.47 -27.18 -10.38
CA THR A 87 2.02 -27.55 -11.70
C THR A 87 2.00 -26.40 -12.70
N SER A 88 1.54 -25.22 -12.30
CA SER A 88 1.48 -24.05 -13.16
C SER A 88 2.85 -23.41 -13.35
N ASN A 89 3.28 -23.29 -14.61
CA ASN A 89 4.46 -22.49 -14.98
C ASN A 89 4.30 -20.98 -14.71
N SER A 90 3.09 -20.52 -14.40
CA SER A 90 2.80 -19.11 -14.12
C SER A 90 2.72 -18.79 -12.62
N TYR A 91 2.99 -19.76 -11.74
CA TYR A 91 2.88 -19.59 -10.29
C TYR A 91 4.23 -19.80 -9.58
N CYS A 92 4.60 -18.85 -8.72
CA CYS A 92 5.89 -18.83 -8.03
C CYS A 92 5.88 -19.69 -6.75
N ARG A 93 7.05 -19.80 -6.10
CA ARG A 93 7.24 -20.43 -4.79
C ARG A 93 7.59 -19.42 -3.71
N ILE A 94 7.42 -19.82 -2.46
CA ILE A 94 7.87 -19.02 -1.32
C ILE A 94 9.39 -19.01 -1.27
N VAL A 95 9.97 -17.84 -1.00
CA VAL A 95 11.41 -17.57 -1.12
C VAL A 95 12.30 -18.53 -0.32
N ASN A 96 11.84 -19.02 0.84
CA ASN A 96 12.57 -19.99 1.65
C ASN A 96 11.65 -20.65 2.70
N LEU A 97 12.20 -21.68 3.34
CA LEU A 97 11.55 -22.47 4.38
C LEU A 97 11.01 -21.63 5.55
N LYS A 98 11.75 -20.62 6.01
CA LYS A 98 11.31 -19.78 7.13
C LYS A 98 10.02 -19.00 6.79
N HIS A 99 9.95 -18.43 5.59
CA HIS A 99 8.74 -17.73 5.14
C HIS A 99 7.61 -18.71 4.82
N PHE A 100 7.93 -19.91 4.31
CA PHE A 100 6.97 -20.98 4.11
C PHE A 100 6.30 -21.40 5.43
N GLU A 101 7.08 -21.75 6.45
CA GLU A 101 6.56 -22.17 7.76
C GLU A 101 5.72 -21.08 8.43
N ARG A 102 6.15 -19.81 8.33
CA ARG A 102 5.36 -18.67 8.83
C ARG A 102 4.00 -18.54 8.13
N LEU A 103 3.96 -18.71 6.82
CA LEU A 103 2.70 -18.62 6.06
C LEU A 103 1.80 -19.84 6.33
N LYS A 104 2.40 -21.02 6.41
CA LYS A 104 1.73 -22.25 6.81
C LYS A 104 1.10 -22.12 8.20
N SER A 105 1.81 -21.56 9.18
CA SER A 105 1.27 -21.35 10.52
C SER A 105 0.07 -20.40 10.54
N TYR A 106 0.00 -19.41 9.63
CA TYR A 106 -1.18 -18.54 9.50
C TYR A 106 -2.41 -19.31 8.97
N ILE A 107 -2.22 -20.26 8.06
CA ILE A 107 -3.30 -21.11 7.55
C ILE A 107 -3.78 -22.05 8.66
N GLU A 108 -2.87 -22.74 9.34
CA GLU A 108 -3.18 -23.66 10.44
C GLU A 108 -3.88 -22.94 11.61
N GLU A 109 -3.42 -21.74 11.99
CA GLU A 109 -4.07 -20.90 12.99
C GLU A 109 -5.50 -20.49 12.56
N ALA A 110 -5.68 -20.16 11.29
CA ALA A 110 -6.99 -19.79 10.76
C ALA A 110 -7.98 -20.97 10.84
N GLU A 111 -7.54 -22.19 10.50
CA GLU A 111 -8.36 -23.40 10.64
C GLU A 111 -8.75 -23.68 12.10
N GLN A 112 -7.78 -23.55 13.03
CA GLN A 112 -8.03 -23.78 14.45
C GLN A 112 -9.01 -22.78 15.05
N ASN A 113 -9.01 -21.53 14.58
CA ASN A 113 -9.85 -20.46 15.09
C ASN A 113 -11.14 -20.24 14.27
N GLN A 114 -11.64 -21.28 13.60
CA GLN A 114 -12.92 -21.27 12.87
C GLN A 114 -13.00 -20.25 11.73
N ALA A 115 -11.86 -19.80 11.20
CA ALA A 115 -11.86 -19.10 9.93
C ALA A 115 -12.29 -20.06 8.83
N ILE A 116 -12.92 -19.52 7.79
CA ILE A 116 -13.45 -20.32 6.69
C ILE A 116 -12.45 -20.23 5.53
N ILE A 117 -11.68 -21.29 5.32
CA ILE A 117 -10.88 -21.46 4.10
C ILE A 117 -11.83 -21.90 2.99
N VAL A 118 -12.13 -20.98 2.09
CA VAL A 118 -13.14 -21.21 1.05
C VAL A 118 -12.53 -21.84 -0.20
N SER A 119 -11.23 -21.61 -0.43
CA SER A 119 -10.42 -22.16 -1.52
C SER A 119 -8.95 -22.18 -1.10
N GLY A 120 -8.19 -23.15 -1.58
CA GLY A 120 -6.77 -23.28 -1.26
C GLY A 120 -6.51 -24.01 0.05
N GLY A 121 -5.40 -23.69 0.71
CA GLY A 121 -4.99 -24.25 1.99
C GLY A 121 -3.94 -25.35 1.89
N ASN A 122 -3.72 -25.93 0.70
CA ASN A 122 -2.68 -26.95 0.53
C ASN A 122 -1.27 -26.34 0.43
N PHE A 123 -0.28 -27.14 0.82
CA PHE A 123 1.12 -26.76 0.77
C PHE A 123 2.01 -27.98 0.48
N ASN A 124 3.15 -27.73 -0.15
CA ASN A 124 4.21 -28.72 -0.36
C ASN A 124 5.54 -28.14 0.12
N LEU A 125 6.08 -28.74 1.18
CA LEU A 125 7.32 -28.34 1.83
C LEU A 125 8.55 -28.49 0.92
N GLU A 126 8.60 -29.56 0.12
CA GLU A 126 9.78 -29.86 -0.72
C GLU A 126 10.01 -28.79 -1.79
N ASP A 127 8.93 -28.14 -2.23
CA ASP A 127 8.94 -27.12 -3.28
C ASP A 127 8.63 -25.70 -2.75
N ASN A 128 8.55 -25.50 -1.42
CA ASN A 128 8.08 -24.26 -0.80
C ASN A 128 6.79 -23.72 -1.44
N TYR A 129 5.88 -24.61 -1.81
CA TYR A 129 4.64 -24.28 -2.50
C TYR A 129 3.52 -24.06 -1.49
N ILE A 130 2.78 -22.96 -1.64
CA ILE A 130 1.53 -22.71 -0.92
C ILE A 130 0.47 -22.35 -1.96
N GLU A 131 -0.66 -23.04 -1.92
CA GLU A 131 -1.77 -22.85 -2.85
C GLU A 131 -2.40 -21.46 -2.70
N PRO A 132 -2.88 -20.83 -3.79
CA PRO A 132 -3.70 -19.62 -3.71
C PRO A 132 -4.89 -19.77 -2.77
N THR A 133 -4.80 -19.14 -1.59
CA THR A 133 -5.72 -19.40 -0.47
C THR A 133 -6.63 -18.20 -0.22
N LEU A 134 -7.94 -18.45 -0.09
CA LEU A 134 -8.95 -17.45 0.23
C LEU A 134 -9.58 -17.76 1.58
N VAL A 135 -9.51 -16.82 2.51
CA VAL A 135 -9.96 -17.00 3.90
C VAL A 135 -11.02 -15.97 4.24
N PHE A 136 -12.17 -16.41 4.76
CA PHE A 136 -13.18 -15.53 5.35
C PHE A 136 -13.18 -15.67 6.87
N ASN A 137 -13.64 -14.63 7.56
CA ASN A 137 -13.88 -14.66 9.01
C ASN A 137 -12.65 -15.03 9.84
N ALA A 138 -11.44 -14.68 9.37
CA ALA A 138 -10.25 -14.79 10.21
C ALA A 138 -10.40 -13.89 11.46
N PRO A 139 -10.15 -14.40 12.68
CA PRO A 139 -10.24 -13.59 13.89
C PRO A 139 -9.29 -12.40 13.83
N GLU A 140 -9.71 -11.24 14.34
CA GLU A 140 -8.86 -10.03 14.28
C GLU A 140 -7.55 -10.18 15.03
N ALA A 141 -7.52 -10.95 16.11
CA ALA A 141 -6.30 -11.21 16.88
C ALA A 141 -5.34 -12.22 16.21
N SER A 142 -5.76 -12.90 15.14
CA SER A 142 -4.92 -13.88 14.43
C SER A 142 -3.74 -13.20 13.74
N GLN A 143 -2.64 -13.93 13.57
CA GLN A 143 -1.44 -13.41 12.91
C GLN A 143 -1.73 -13.04 11.45
N LEU A 144 -2.62 -13.78 10.78
CA LEU A 144 -3.09 -13.49 9.42
C LEU A 144 -3.67 -12.06 9.29
N MET A 145 -4.32 -11.54 10.33
CA MET A 145 -4.95 -10.23 10.36
C MET A 145 -4.07 -9.13 10.96
N GLN A 146 -3.05 -9.48 11.75
CA GLN A 146 -2.13 -8.55 12.40
C GLN A 146 -0.86 -8.27 11.58
N ASP A 147 -0.24 -9.32 11.03
CA ASP A 147 1.03 -9.21 10.32
C ASP A 147 0.84 -8.93 8.83
N GLU A 148 1.84 -8.34 8.18
CA GLU A 148 1.92 -8.32 6.71
C GLU A 148 2.09 -9.74 6.18
N ILE A 149 1.20 -10.16 5.28
CA ILE A 149 1.13 -11.56 4.85
C ILE A 149 2.35 -11.88 4.00
N PHE A 150 2.57 -11.08 2.95
CA PHE A 150 3.69 -11.27 2.01
C PHE A 150 3.73 -12.70 1.44
N GLY A 151 2.57 -13.18 1.01
CA GLY A 151 2.34 -14.57 0.58
C GLY A 151 0.95 -14.76 -0.03
N PRO A 152 0.63 -15.98 -0.50
CA PRO A 152 -0.54 -16.25 -1.32
C PRO A 152 -1.80 -16.58 -0.48
N ILE A 153 -2.01 -15.84 0.61
CA ILE A 153 -3.18 -16.00 1.48
C ILE A 153 -3.95 -14.68 1.46
N LEU A 154 -5.22 -14.72 1.05
CA LEU A 154 -6.07 -13.55 0.88
C LEU A 154 -7.24 -13.58 1.88
N PRO A 155 -7.10 -12.94 3.05
CA PRO A 155 -8.21 -12.77 3.98
C PRO A 155 -9.23 -11.75 3.45
N VAL A 156 -10.51 -12.04 3.69
CA VAL A 156 -11.64 -11.19 3.35
C VAL A 156 -12.44 -10.89 4.61
N LYS A 157 -12.57 -9.60 4.91
CA LYS A 157 -13.47 -9.07 5.92
C LYS A 157 -14.66 -8.44 5.21
N THR A 158 -15.87 -8.79 5.64
CA THR A 158 -17.07 -8.16 5.09
C THR A 158 -17.44 -6.91 5.87
N TYR A 159 -18.11 -5.97 5.20
CA TYR A 159 -18.69 -4.79 5.82
C TYR A 159 -20.10 -4.52 5.26
N SER A 160 -20.90 -3.76 5.99
CA SER A 160 -22.24 -3.34 5.56
C SER A 160 -22.26 -1.89 5.12
N LYS A 161 -21.58 -1.01 5.87
CA LYS A 161 -21.46 0.43 5.59
C LYS A 161 -20.03 0.82 5.26
N ILE A 162 -19.85 1.77 4.34
CA ILE A 162 -18.51 2.13 3.84
C ILE A 162 -17.64 2.75 4.94
N GLU A 163 -18.28 3.37 5.93
CA GLU A 163 -17.68 3.91 7.14
C GLU A 163 -16.94 2.83 7.92
N GLU A 164 -17.50 1.63 8.05
CA GLU A 164 -16.86 0.50 8.75
C GLU A 164 -15.54 0.08 8.07
N ALA A 165 -15.50 0.13 6.73
CA ALA A 165 -14.30 -0.17 5.96
C ALA A 165 -13.22 0.91 6.17
N VAL A 166 -13.61 2.18 6.20
CA VAL A 166 -12.71 3.31 6.47
C VAL A 166 -12.17 3.27 7.90
N ASP A 167 -13.04 3.07 8.89
CA ASP A 167 -12.66 2.98 10.30
C ASP A 167 -11.69 1.82 10.54
N TYR A 168 -11.93 0.68 9.90
CA TYR A 168 -11.04 -0.48 9.98
C TYR A 168 -9.66 -0.24 9.36
N ILE A 169 -9.59 0.52 8.26
CA ILE A 169 -8.28 0.91 7.68
C ILE A 169 -7.55 1.85 8.63
N ASN A 170 -8.26 2.83 9.20
CA ASN A 170 -7.69 3.83 10.09
C ASN A 170 -7.30 3.27 11.48
N SER A 171 -7.85 2.12 11.88
CA SER A 171 -7.42 1.43 13.10
C SER A 171 -6.08 0.69 12.95
N LYS A 172 -5.49 0.69 11.75
CA LYS A 172 -4.21 0.04 11.45
C LYS A 172 -3.17 1.06 11.01
N GLU A 173 -1.93 0.58 10.92
CA GLU A 173 -0.83 1.40 10.42
C GLU A 173 -1.03 1.79 8.95
N LYS A 174 -0.55 2.98 8.59
CA LYS A 174 -0.72 3.54 7.24
C LYS A 174 -0.06 2.63 6.20
N PRO A 175 -0.82 2.01 5.28
CA PRO A 175 -0.30 1.06 4.32
C PRO A 175 0.51 1.73 3.21
N LEU A 176 1.34 0.95 2.52
CA LEU A 176 2.04 1.41 1.34
C LEU A 176 1.07 1.68 0.18
N ALA A 177 0.13 0.78 -0.07
CA ALA A 177 -0.89 0.94 -1.11
C ALA A 177 -2.32 0.79 -0.56
N LEU A 178 -3.28 1.45 -1.20
CA LEU A 178 -4.71 1.29 -0.96
C LEU A 178 -5.45 1.14 -2.29
N TYR A 179 -6.35 0.17 -2.38
CA TYR A 179 -7.09 -0.14 -3.61
C TYR A 179 -8.59 0.03 -3.44
N ILE A 180 -9.24 0.66 -4.41
CA ILE A 180 -10.69 0.92 -4.40
C ILE A 180 -11.32 0.38 -5.68
N TYR A 181 -12.23 -0.57 -5.58
CA TYR A 181 -13.01 -1.09 -6.69
C TYR A 181 -14.44 -0.55 -6.63
N SER A 182 -14.66 0.59 -7.27
CA SER A 182 -15.91 1.34 -7.26
C SER A 182 -16.10 2.15 -8.54
N LYS A 183 -17.35 2.33 -8.96
CA LYS A 183 -17.78 3.36 -9.93
C LYS A 183 -18.54 4.50 -9.24
N ASN A 184 -18.85 4.38 -7.96
CA ASN A 184 -19.54 5.41 -7.20
C ASN A 184 -18.53 6.47 -6.75
N LYS A 185 -18.56 7.63 -7.43
CA LYS A 185 -17.67 8.76 -7.12
C LYS A 185 -17.77 9.20 -5.65
N LYS A 186 -18.95 9.18 -5.03
CA LYS A 186 -19.10 9.56 -3.62
C LYS A 186 -18.33 8.62 -2.70
N ASN A 187 -18.37 7.31 -2.96
CA ASN A 187 -17.64 6.32 -2.18
C ASN A 187 -16.13 6.48 -2.38
N ILE A 188 -15.69 6.66 -3.62
CA ILE A 188 -14.28 6.91 -3.95
C ILE A 188 -13.76 8.14 -3.21
N ASP A 189 -14.45 9.27 -3.34
CA ASP A 189 -14.07 10.54 -2.71
C ASP A 189 -14.08 10.41 -1.18
N TYR A 190 -15.08 9.72 -0.61
CA TYR A 190 -15.16 9.45 0.82
C TYR A 190 -13.96 8.65 1.33
N ILE A 191 -13.61 7.53 0.68
CA ILE A 191 -12.46 6.71 1.07
C ILE A 191 -11.17 7.52 0.95
N MET A 192 -10.97 8.22 -0.17
CA MET A 192 -9.74 8.98 -0.43
C MET A 192 -9.55 10.14 0.56
N ASN A 193 -10.63 10.80 0.97
CA ASN A 193 -10.58 11.91 1.92
C ASN A 193 -10.43 11.46 3.38
N ASN A 194 -10.80 10.23 3.70
CA ASN A 194 -10.85 9.72 5.08
C ASN A 194 -9.84 8.59 5.36
N THR A 195 -8.94 8.27 4.43
CA THR A 195 -7.86 7.29 4.64
C THR A 195 -6.52 7.87 4.19
N ARG A 196 -5.42 7.23 4.60
CA ARG A 196 -4.06 7.62 4.19
C ARG A 196 -3.26 6.39 3.80
N ALA A 197 -2.59 6.47 2.65
CA ALA A 197 -1.67 5.44 2.16
C ALA A 197 -0.48 6.10 1.44
N GLY A 198 0.59 5.34 1.22
CA GLY A 198 1.74 5.79 0.43
C GLY A 198 1.36 6.10 -1.02
N THR A 199 0.57 5.22 -1.63
CA THR A 199 0.01 5.31 -2.98
C THR A 199 -1.36 4.65 -3.04
N GLY A 200 -2.07 4.78 -4.16
CA GLY A 200 -3.37 4.13 -4.33
C GLY A 200 -3.75 3.92 -5.78
N CYS A 201 -4.72 3.05 -6.01
CA CYS A 201 -5.27 2.81 -7.34
C CYS A 201 -6.78 2.52 -7.28
N ILE A 202 -7.52 3.13 -8.20
CA ILE A 202 -8.97 2.93 -8.33
C ILE A 202 -9.22 2.00 -9.51
N ASN A 203 -10.02 0.96 -9.31
CA ASN A 203 -10.37 -0.08 -10.27
C ASN A 203 -9.18 -0.85 -10.86
N HIS A 204 -8.05 -0.86 -10.16
CA HIS A 204 -6.88 -1.71 -10.45
C HIS A 204 -6.01 -1.85 -9.20
N ASN A 205 -5.01 -2.71 -9.27
CA ASN A 205 -3.88 -2.80 -8.34
C ASN A 205 -2.56 -2.87 -9.11
N LEU A 206 -1.44 -2.59 -8.44
CA LEU A 206 -0.07 -2.55 -8.99
C LEU A 206 0.21 -1.50 -10.08
N LEU A 207 -0.78 -1.10 -10.86
CA LEU A 207 -0.62 -0.24 -12.04
C LEU A 207 -0.01 1.13 -11.71
N GLN A 208 -0.30 1.66 -10.52
CA GLN A 208 0.27 2.92 -10.04
C GLN A 208 1.80 2.87 -9.93
N PHE A 209 2.38 1.70 -9.68
CA PHE A 209 3.84 1.51 -9.65
C PHE A 209 4.47 1.55 -11.04
N LEU A 210 3.72 1.26 -12.11
CA LEU A 210 4.24 1.22 -13.48
C LEU A 210 4.30 2.60 -14.15
N ASN A 211 3.76 3.64 -13.52
CA ASN A 211 3.77 4.99 -14.07
C ASN A 211 4.96 5.80 -13.49
N PRO A 212 6.01 6.09 -14.27
CA PRO A 212 7.19 6.83 -13.80
C PRO A 212 6.91 8.30 -13.48
N ASN A 213 5.73 8.82 -13.86
CA ASN A 213 5.31 10.17 -13.55
C ASN A 213 4.57 10.27 -12.20
N LEU A 214 4.43 9.16 -11.46
CA LEU A 214 3.89 9.16 -10.11
C LEU A 214 5.01 8.93 -9.08
N PRO A 215 5.05 9.70 -7.98
CA PRO A 215 5.98 9.43 -6.89
C PRO A 215 5.59 8.10 -6.24
N PHE A 216 6.55 7.19 -6.14
CA PHE A 216 6.35 5.94 -5.42
C PHE A 216 7.01 6.01 -4.07
N GLY A 217 6.27 5.64 -3.02
CA GLY A 217 6.84 5.40 -1.70
C GLY A 217 5.80 5.38 -0.60
N GLY A 218 6.24 5.13 0.63
CA GLY A 218 5.38 5.00 1.80
C GLY A 218 4.90 6.30 2.45
N SER A 219 4.24 6.15 3.59
CA SER A 219 3.95 7.23 4.54
C SER A 219 3.98 6.66 5.96
N ASN A 220 4.84 7.23 6.82
CA ASN A 220 5.04 6.76 8.20
C ASN A 220 5.57 5.31 8.24
N ASN A 221 4.82 4.36 8.80
CA ASN A 221 5.29 2.98 8.97
C ASN A 221 5.52 2.24 7.65
N SER A 222 4.82 2.64 6.58
CA SER A 222 5.08 2.13 5.23
C SER A 222 6.26 2.79 4.52
N GLY A 223 6.82 3.87 5.07
CA GLY A 223 8.03 4.49 4.53
C GLY A 223 8.11 6.01 4.63
N ILE A 224 9.28 6.52 4.28
CA ILE A 224 9.60 7.95 4.15
C ILE A 224 10.45 8.19 2.90
N GLY A 225 10.26 9.35 2.27
CA GLY A 225 10.81 9.62 0.95
C GLY A 225 9.94 9.03 -0.16
N LYS A 226 10.15 9.50 -1.39
CA LYS A 226 9.51 9.00 -2.60
C LYS A 226 10.57 8.91 -3.68
N SER A 227 10.46 7.93 -4.55
CA SER A 227 11.32 7.74 -5.71
C SER A 227 10.47 7.62 -6.98
N HIS A 228 11.06 7.01 -8.01
CA HIS A 228 10.54 6.79 -9.36
C HIS A 228 10.69 8.01 -10.28
N GLY A 229 11.07 7.76 -11.54
CA GLY A 229 11.23 8.80 -12.57
C GLY A 229 11.94 10.06 -12.06
N PHE A 230 11.28 11.22 -12.24
CA PHE A 230 11.78 12.51 -11.78
C PHE A 230 11.91 12.61 -10.25
N PHE A 231 11.01 12.00 -9.49
CA PHE A 231 11.04 12.03 -8.03
C PHE A 231 12.23 11.24 -7.47
N GLY A 232 12.67 10.19 -8.17
CA GLY A 232 13.92 9.49 -7.86
C GLY A 232 15.14 10.39 -8.05
N PHE A 233 15.18 11.16 -9.15
CA PHE A 233 16.22 12.17 -9.35
C PHE A 233 16.20 13.23 -8.23
N GLU A 234 15.03 13.73 -7.84
CA GLU A 234 14.90 14.68 -6.73
C GLU A 234 15.37 14.08 -5.40
N ALA A 235 15.03 12.81 -5.11
CA ALA A 235 15.40 12.14 -3.87
C ALA A 235 16.91 11.96 -3.67
N PHE A 236 17.68 11.91 -4.76
CA PHE A 236 19.15 11.81 -4.74
C PHE A 236 19.86 13.13 -5.08
N SER A 237 19.13 14.25 -5.11
CA SER A 237 19.67 15.57 -5.45
C SER A 237 19.57 16.56 -4.29
N ASN A 238 20.55 17.46 -4.19
CA ASN A 238 20.44 18.66 -3.37
C ASN A 238 19.89 19.81 -4.23
N ARG A 239 18.67 20.28 -3.96
CA ARG A 239 18.05 21.43 -4.64
C ARG A 239 18.69 22.74 -4.16
N ARG A 240 19.93 22.98 -4.59
CA ARG A 240 20.73 24.13 -4.19
C ARG A 240 20.10 25.43 -4.72
N SER A 241 19.57 26.25 -3.82
CA SER A 241 19.12 27.60 -4.14
C SER A 241 20.31 28.53 -4.40
N LEU A 242 20.17 29.42 -5.39
CA LEU A 242 21.16 30.44 -5.73
C LEU A 242 20.43 31.75 -6.06
N VAL A 243 20.91 32.85 -5.48
CA VAL A 243 20.49 34.21 -5.85
C VAL A 243 21.71 34.95 -6.39
N LYS A 244 21.53 35.64 -7.52
CA LYS A 244 22.51 36.57 -8.06
C LYS A 244 21.94 37.98 -7.95
N GLN A 245 22.59 38.82 -7.16
CA GLN A 245 22.22 40.23 -7.03
C GLN A 245 23.22 41.12 -7.78
N HIS A 246 22.73 42.22 -8.36
CA HIS A 246 23.59 43.29 -8.88
C HIS A 246 24.21 44.10 -7.72
N THR A 247 25.37 44.70 -7.95
CA THR A 247 26.18 45.37 -6.90
C THR A 247 25.48 46.53 -6.20
N MET A 248 24.51 47.17 -6.86
CA MET A 248 23.56 48.11 -6.24
C MET A 248 22.17 47.53 -6.39
N GLY A 249 21.39 47.53 -5.31
CA GLY A 249 20.05 46.93 -5.31
C GLY A 249 19.12 47.52 -4.27
N ALA A 250 17.83 47.23 -4.41
CA ALA A 250 16.81 47.70 -3.49
C ALA A 250 17.04 47.25 -2.03
N THR A 251 17.82 46.18 -1.80
CA THR A 251 18.22 45.74 -0.46
C THR A 251 19.10 46.77 0.26
N ASP A 252 19.77 47.67 -0.47
CA ASP A 252 20.61 48.71 0.12
C ASP A 252 19.78 49.69 0.96
N LEU A 253 18.49 49.85 0.62
CA LEU A 253 17.53 50.63 1.40
C LEU A 253 17.20 49.98 2.75
N LEU A 254 17.50 48.69 2.92
CA LEU A 254 17.32 47.96 4.17
C LEU A 254 18.56 48.04 5.08
N TYR A 255 19.70 48.55 4.60
CA TYR A 255 20.92 48.62 5.39
C TYR A 255 20.81 49.65 6.52
N PRO A 256 21.56 49.51 7.62
CA PRO A 256 21.71 50.58 8.60
C PRO A 256 22.34 51.86 8.02
N PRO A 257 22.16 53.04 8.64
CA PRO A 257 21.35 53.27 9.84
C PRO A 257 19.85 53.24 9.52
N TYR A 258 19.06 52.77 10.50
CA TYR A 258 17.60 52.71 10.43
C TYR A 258 17.00 54.06 10.76
N ASN A 259 16.01 54.48 9.98
CA ASN A 259 15.31 55.74 10.15
C ASN A 259 13.81 55.55 9.86
N ASN A 260 13.00 56.58 10.16
CA ASN A 260 11.54 56.53 9.98
C ASN A 260 11.12 56.22 8.53
N PHE A 261 11.94 56.57 7.54
CA PHE A 261 11.67 56.24 6.14
C PHE A 261 11.82 54.73 5.88
N LYS A 262 12.91 54.12 6.36
CA LYS A 262 13.14 52.66 6.25
C LYS A 262 12.10 51.86 7.04
N GLN A 263 11.71 52.33 8.23
CA GLN A 263 10.63 51.70 9.00
C GLN A 263 9.32 51.67 8.21
N LYS A 264 8.92 52.80 7.62
CA LYS A 264 7.71 52.88 6.77
C LYS A 264 7.79 51.95 5.55
N LEU A 265 8.96 51.82 4.92
CA LEU A 265 9.17 50.89 3.82
C LEU A 265 8.99 49.43 4.27
N ILE A 266 9.59 49.06 5.41
CA ILE A 266 9.43 47.72 5.98
C ILE A 266 7.96 47.44 6.32
N ASP A 267 7.28 48.34 7.04
CA ASP A 267 5.86 48.22 7.40
C ASP A 267 4.96 48.05 6.18
N LEU A 268 5.28 48.75 5.07
CA LEU A 268 4.57 48.62 3.80
C LEU A 268 4.78 47.24 3.14
N THR A 269 5.96 46.64 3.29
CA THR A 269 6.31 45.36 2.66
C THR A 269 5.94 44.14 3.51
N LEU A 270 5.88 44.27 4.83
CA LEU A 270 5.57 43.18 5.76
C LEU A 270 4.24 42.48 5.49
N LYS A 271 3.24 43.19 4.97
CA LYS A 271 1.94 42.60 4.60
C LYS A 271 2.02 41.56 3.45
N TRP A 272 3.15 41.47 2.76
CA TRP A 272 3.37 40.57 1.62
C TRP A 272 4.35 39.43 1.94
N PHE A 273 4.87 39.38 3.18
CA PHE A 273 5.66 38.29 3.74
C PHE A 273 4.85 37.53 4.78
#